data_AF-A0A3B0PCP2-F1
#
_entry.id   AF-A0A3B0PCP2-F1
#
_cell.length_a   1.000
_cell.length_b   1.000
_cell.length_c   1.000
_cell.angle_alpha   90.00
_cell.angle_beta   90.00
_cell.angle_gamma   90.00
#
_symmetry.space_group_name_H-M   'P 1'
#
loop_
_entity.id
_entity.type
_entity.pdbx_description
1 polymer ?
#
loop_
_entity_poly.entity_id
_entity_poly.type
_entity_poly.pdbx_seq_one_letter_code
_entity_poly.pdbx_strand_id
1 'polypeptide(L)'
;MFLNNLKGHISYADKKKAIDDTFLEVVIQTIVDIGEKIDFALLGTCFDDLNQGLNISMALTNDVYIFEPLKQLTIQQVIELGELLSIDPNFLKEPTLPLSGFGLMVEDEVTEEKIVILKKVYYLINTILNQGLQNKFEISIRDDYKDKSAYNLYIEFNQPISDLLVKKVKDQINGLLSNIKKIFIKV
;
A
#
# COMPACT_ATOMS: atom_id res chain seq x y z
N MET A 1 -9.99 8.54 -11.41
CA MET A 1 -8.80 9.32 -11.81
C MET A 1 -7.54 8.45 -11.86
N PHE A 2 -7.04 7.93 -10.73
CA PHE A 2 -5.82 7.11 -10.67
C PHE A 2 -5.71 5.99 -11.71
N LEU A 3 -6.70 5.10 -11.82
CA LEU A 3 -6.66 4.00 -12.81
C LEU A 3 -6.55 4.50 -14.25
N ASN A 4 -7.12 5.68 -14.55
CA ASN A 4 -7.02 6.25 -15.89
C ASN A 4 -5.63 6.82 -16.15
N ASN A 5 -5.04 7.50 -15.15
CA ASN A 5 -3.71 8.08 -15.25
C ASN A 5 -2.60 7.01 -15.20
N LEU A 6 -2.91 5.79 -14.77
CA LEU A 6 -1.98 4.65 -14.79
C LEU A 6 -1.96 3.87 -16.11
N LYS A 7 -2.89 4.14 -17.04
CA LYS A 7 -2.96 3.44 -18.33
C LYS A 7 -1.67 3.64 -19.11
N GLY A 8 -1.15 2.55 -19.66
CA GLY A 8 0.09 2.57 -20.44
C GLY A 8 1.38 2.71 -19.63
N HIS A 9 1.31 2.90 -18.30
CA HIS A 9 2.49 2.88 -17.45
C HIS A 9 2.77 1.46 -16.96
N ILE A 10 3.88 0.88 -17.41
CA ILE A 10 4.26 -0.51 -17.11
C ILE A 10 5.39 -0.55 -16.08
N SER A 11 6.42 0.29 -16.22
CA SER A 11 7.57 0.25 -15.33
C SER A 11 7.20 0.74 -13.92
N TYR A 12 7.90 0.24 -12.91
CA TYR A 12 7.73 0.68 -11.53
C TYR A 12 7.87 2.21 -11.39
N ALA A 13 8.92 2.78 -12.00
CA ALA A 13 9.22 4.20 -11.91
C ALA A 13 8.11 5.06 -12.55
N ASP A 14 7.62 4.65 -13.72
CA ASP A 14 6.56 5.38 -14.41
C ASP A 14 5.25 5.33 -13.61
N LYS A 15 4.89 4.16 -13.06
CA LYS A 15 3.71 4.00 -12.20
C LYS A 15 3.83 4.83 -10.93
N LYS A 16 5.00 4.81 -10.27
CA LYS A 16 5.24 5.60 -9.05
C LYS A 16 5.06 7.09 -9.33
N LYS A 17 5.68 7.59 -10.40
CA LYS A 17 5.55 8.98 -10.81
C LYS A 17 4.10 9.35 -11.12
N ALA A 18 3.39 8.54 -11.90
CA ALA A 18 1.98 8.79 -12.22
C ALA A 18 1.08 8.82 -10.98
N ILE A 19 1.31 7.93 -10.01
CA ILE A 19 0.58 7.92 -8.73
C ILE A 19 0.88 9.19 -7.92
N ASP A 20 2.14 9.56 -7.79
CA ASP A 20 2.55 10.74 -7.01
C ASP A 20 2.00 12.04 -7.62
N ASP A 21 2.16 12.21 -8.94
CA ASP A 21 1.66 13.37 -9.68
C ASP A 21 0.12 13.46 -9.56
N THR A 22 -0.58 12.34 -9.69
CA THR A 22 -2.06 12.28 -9.54
C THR A 22 -2.49 12.59 -8.10
N PHE A 23 -1.76 12.11 -7.10
CA PHE A 23 -2.05 12.43 -5.71
C PHE A 23 -1.90 13.92 -5.44
N LEU A 24 -0.82 14.53 -5.93
CA LEU A 24 -0.59 15.96 -5.80
C LEU A 24 -1.69 16.79 -6.47
N GLU A 25 -2.11 16.39 -7.68
CA GLU A 25 -3.23 17.02 -8.39
C GLU A 25 -4.51 17.02 -7.55
N VAL A 26 -4.88 15.88 -6.94
CA VAL A 26 -6.04 15.79 -6.03
C VAL A 26 -5.90 16.75 -4.86
N VAL A 27 -4.74 16.76 -4.21
CA VAL A 27 -4.49 17.59 -3.03
C VAL A 27 -4.65 19.06 -3.39
N ILE A 28 -3.98 19.52 -4.45
CA ILE A 28 -4.06 20.93 -4.89
C ILE A 28 -5.49 21.30 -5.26
N GLN A 29 -6.19 20.47 -6.04
CA GLN A 29 -7.58 20.74 -6.42
C GLN A 29 -8.48 20.82 -5.19
N THR A 30 -8.28 19.94 -4.21
CA THR A 30 -9.04 19.96 -2.95
C THR A 30 -8.82 21.26 -2.18
N ILE A 31 -7.57 21.76 -2.13
CA ILE A 31 -7.24 23.04 -1.49
C ILE A 31 -7.94 24.21 -2.20
N VAL A 32 -7.93 24.21 -3.54
CA VAL A 32 -8.62 25.23 -4.34
C VAL A 32 -10.13 25.20 -4.10
N ASP A 33 -10.73 24.01 -4.04
CA ASP A 33 -12.18 23.82 -3.87
C ASP A 33 -12.68 24.24 -2.48
N ILE A 34 -11.84 24.11 -1.44
CA ILE A 34 -12.15 24.65 -0.10
C ILE A 34 -12.31 26.17 -0.15
N GLY A 35 -11.56 26.86 -1.03
CA GLY A 35 -11.68 28.30 -1.24
C GLY A 35 -11.18 29.16 -0.08
N GLU A 36 -10.55 28.55 0.93
CA GLU A 36 -9.99 29.22 2.11
C GLU A 36 -8.46 29.20 2.07
N LYS A 37 -7.85 30.19 2.74
CA LYS A 37 -6.41 30.18 2.95
C LYS A 37 -6.04 29.04 3.90
N ILE A 38 -5.15 28.18 3.47
CA ILE A 38 -4.56 27.15 4.34
C ILE A 38 -3.28 27.71 4.95
N ASP A 39 -3.29 27.91 6.25
CA ASP A 39 -2.10 28.37 6.99
C ASP A 39 -1.17 27.21 7.38
N PHE A 40 -1.74 26.02 7.65
CA PHE A 40 -1.01 24.87 8.16
C PHE A 40 -1.35 23.59 7.40
N ALA A 41 -0.33 22.81 7.07
CA ALA A 41 -0.48 21.41 6.67
C ALA A 41 0.12 20.51 7.75
N LEU A 42 -0.74 19.71 8.39
CA LEU A 42 -0.32 18.71 9.36
C LEU A 42 0.15 17.45 8.63
N LEU A 43 1.38 17.01 8.89
CA LEU A 43 1.92 15.76 8.38
C LEU A 43 2.22 14.81 9.54
N GLY A 44 1.87 13.53 9.35
CA GLY A 44 2.14 12.46 10.32
C GLY A 44 3.57 11.94 10.30
N THR A 45 4.51 12.67 9.69
CA THR A 45 5.92 12.28 9.55
C THR A 45 6.51 11.89 10.89
N CYS A 46 7.06 10.69 10.98
CA CYS A 46 7.79 10.18 12.13
C CYS A 46 9.29 10.04 11.84
N PHE A 47 10.09 9.73 12.87
CA PHE A 47 11.54 9.59 12.75
C PHE A 47 11.94 8.54 11.69
N ASP A 48 11.17 7.46 11.57
CA ASP A 48 11.45 6.36 10.65
C ASP A 48 11.12 6.69 9.18
N ASP A 49 10.36 7.77 8.93
CA ASP A 49 9.98 8.22 7.58
C ASP A 49 11.06 9.10 6.93
N LEU A 50 11.95 9.71 7.72
CA LEU A 50 12.96 10.66 7.24
C LEU A 50 13.95 10.02 6.23
N ASN A 51 14.03 8.70 6.20
CA ASN A 51 14.85 7.94 5.24
C ASN A 51 14.07 7.48 3.99
N GLN A 52 12.75 7.70 3.91
CA GLN A 52 11.87 7.15 2.86
C GLN A 52 11.40 8.17 1.80
N GLY A 53 11.92 9.40 1.84
CA GLY A 53 11.97 10.28 0.66
C GLY A 53 10.65 10.84 0.13
N LEU A 54 9.52 10.68 0.83
CA LEU A 54 8.25 11.29 0.40
C LEU A 54 8.13 12.72 0.95
N ASN A 55 8.61 13.68 0.18
CA ASN A 55 8.59 15.09 0.56
C ASN A 55 7.27 15.76 0.11
N ILE A 56 6.14 15.39 0.75
CA ILE A 56 4.84 16.05 0.55
C ILE A 56 4.96 17.57 0.80
N SER A 57 5.86 17.94 1.71
CA SER A 57 6.25 19.32 2.01
C SER A 57 6.65 20.14 0.78
N MET A 58 7.30 19.54 -0.23
CA MET A 58 7.74 20.23 -1.45
C MET A 58 6.58 20.58 -2.38
N ALA A 59 5.45 19.93 -2.21
CA ALA A 59 4.31 19.99 -3.11
C ALA A 59 3.30 21.06 -2.70
N LEU A 60 3.40 21.57 -1.47
CA LEU A 60 2.59 22.66 -0.94
C LEU A 60 3.28 23.99 -1.23
N THR A 61 2.50 25.02 -1.55
CA THR A 61 3.01 26.36 -1.86
C THR A 61 3.82 26.93 -0.70
N ASN A 62 4.80 27.80 -0.99
CA ASN A 62 5.68 28.43 0.01
C ASN A 62 4.94 29.15 1.17
N ASP A 63 3.66 29.45 1.00
CA ASP A 63 2.82 30.16 1.98
C ASP A 63 2.10 29.24 2.99
N VAL A 64 2.28 27.92 2.89
CA VAL A 64 1.68 26.93 3.82
C VAL A 64 2.74 26.44 4.81
N TYR A 65 2.48 26.57 6.11
CA TYR A 65 3.39 26.07 7.13
C TYR A 65 3.23 24.56 7.33
N ILE A 66 4.32 23.80 7.16
CA ILE A 66 4.33 22.36 7.43
C ILE A 66 4.51 22.09 8.92
N PHE A 67 3.55 21.41 9.55
CA PHE A 67 3.58 21.03 10.96
C PHE A 67 3.69 19.52 11.12
N GLU A 68 4.82 19.06 11.67
CA GLU A 68 5.18 17.64 11.82
C GLU A 68 5.44 17.31 13.30
N PRO A 69 4.39 17.09 14.10
CA PRO A 69 4.54 16.90 15.55
C PRO A 69 5.21 15.58 15.93
N LEU A 70 5.17 14.57 15.06
CA LEU A 70 5.66 13.22 15.36
C LEU A 70 7.10 12.98 14.90
N LYS A 71 7.77 13.96 14.27
CA LYS A 71 9.06 13.78 13.57
C LYS A 71 10.23 13.31 14.44
N GLN A 72 10.10 13.40 15.75
CA GLN A 72 11.12 12.98 16.73
C GLN A 72 10.80 11.62 17.37
N LEU A 73 9.67 11.01 17.02
CA LEU A 73 9.21 9.74 17.57
C LEU A 73 9.44 8.63 16.56
N THR A 74 9.93 7.47 17.02
CA THR A 74 9.90 6.24 16.22
C THR A 74 8.48 5.72 16.08
N ILE A 75 8.22 4.83 15.12
CA ILE A 75 6.90 4.22 14.92
C ILE A 75 6.39 3.51 16.18
N GLN A 76 7.30 2.89 16.94
CA GLN A 76 6.97 2.25 18.21
C GLN A 76 6.49 3.27 19.25
N GLN A 77 7.17 4.42 19.34
CA GLN A 77 6.76 5.51 20.23
C GLN A 77 5.46 6.18 19.78
N VAL A 78 5.19 6.25 18.47
CA VAL A 78 3.91 6.72 17.92
C VAL A 78 2.77 5.78 18.31
N ILE A 79 2.99 4.45 18.27
CA ILE A 79 2.01 3.46 18.73
C ILE A 79 1.74 3.63 20.23
N GLU A 80 2.79 3.72 21.05
CA GLU A 80 2.66 3.95 22.50
C GLU A 80 1.92 5.25 22.82
N LEU A 81 2.20 6.33 22.09
CA LEU A 81 1.46 7.59 22.20
C LEU A 81 -0.03 7.42 21.84
N GLY A 82 -0.32 6.65 20.80
CA GLY A 82 -1.70 6.32 20.41
C GLY A 82 -2.44 5.55 21.49
N GLU A 83 -1.79 4.58 22.14
CA GLU A 83 -2.35 3.83 23.27
C GLU A 83 -2.65 4.75 24.46
N LEU A 84 -1.73 5.68 24.79
CA LEU A 84 -1.95 6.68 25.84
C LEU A 84 -3.13 7.61 25.53
N LEU A 85 -3.37 7.90 24.24
CA LEU A 85 -4.51 8.67 23.75
C LEU A 85 -5.80 7.83 23.61
N SER A 86 -5.78 6.56 24.04
CA SER A 86 -6.92 5.63 23.95
C SER A 86 -7.40 5.37 22.51
N ILE A 87 -6.49 5.42 21.53
CA ILE A 87 -6.78 4.96 20.16
C ILE A 87 -6.93 3.44 20.17
N ASP A 88 -7.85 2.91 19.37
CA ASP A 88 -8.10 1.47 19.28
C ASP A 88 -6.79 0.67 19.01
N PRO A 89 -6.40 -0.26 19.90
CA PRO A 89 -5.21 -1.08 19.70
C PRO A 89 -5.23 -1.91 18.42
N ASN A 90 -6.41 -2.25 17.89
CA ASN A 90 -6.51 -2.96 16.63
C ASN A 90 -6.08 -2.05 15.46
N PHE A 91 -6.53 -0.80 15.46
CA PHE A 91 -6.12 0.21 14.48
C PHE A 91 -4.61 0.46 14.51
N LEU A 92 -4.03 0.59 15.72
CA LEU A 92 -2.59 0.81 15.90
C LEU A 92 -1.72 -0.37 15.43
N LYS A 93 -2.30 -1.58 15.31
CA LYS A 93 -1.61 -2.80 14.89
C LYS A 93 -1.93 -3.19 13.45
N GLU A 94 -2.74 -2.41 12.73
CA GLU A 94 -3.05 -2.70 11.34
C GLU A 94 -1.77 -2.67 10.49
N PRO A 95 -1.61 -3.64 9.55
CA PRO A 95 -0.51 -3.61 8.60
C PRO A 95 -0.53 -2.31 7.81
N THR A 96 0.60 -1.62 7.76
CA THR A 96 0.74 -0.43 6.91
C THR A 96 0.73 -0.84 5.45
N LEU A 97 -0.20 -0.28 4.69
CA LEU A 97 -0.14 -0.34 3.23
C LEU A 97 0.87 0.69 2.72
N PRO A 98 1.61 0.40 1.66
CA PRO A 98 2.43 1.40 1.00
C PRO A 98 1.53 2.55 0.50
N LEU A 99 2.06 3.78 0.53
CA LEU A 99 1.32 4.99 0.10
C LEU A 99 0.81 4.89 -1.34
N SER A 100 1.53 4.19 -2.20
CA SER A 100 1.13 3.93 -3.58
C SER A 100 0.02 2.88 -3.74
N GLY A 101 -0.43 2.31 -2.62
CA GLY A 101 -1.41 1.24 -2.57
C GLY A 101 -1.00 0.02 -3.39
N PHE A 102 -1.99 -0.63 -3.99
CA PHE A 102 -1.79 -1.85 -4.77
C PHE A 102 -1.26 -1.59 -6.20
N GLY A 103 -1.16 -0.33 -6.65
CA GLY A 103 -0.77 -0.01 -8.02
C GLY A 103 0.65 -0.47 -8.38
N LEU A 104 1.58 -0.38 -7.43
CA LEU A 104 2.96 -0.84 -7.64
C LEU A 104 3.15 -2.35 -7.47
N MET A 105 2.14 -3.05 -6.93
CA MET A 105 2.14 -4.50 -6.79
C MET A 105 1.69 -5.20 -8.08
N VAL A 106 1.15 -4.47 -9.05
CA VAL A 106 0.93 -5.00 -10.40
C VAL A 106 2.24 -4.86 -11.17
N GLU A 107 2.80 -5.95 -11.71
CA GLU A 107 4.09 -5.89 -12.41
C GLU A 107 3.98 -5.30 -13.82
N ASP A 108 2.81 -5.45 -14.44
CA ASP A 108 2.49 -5.00 -15.79
C ASP A 108 1.47 -3.85 -15.76
N GLU A 109 0.54 -3.80 -16.73
CA GLU A 109 -0.50 -2.78 -16.80
C GLU A 109 -1.50 -2.90 -15.64
N VAL A 110 -1.72 -1.79 -14.93
CA VAL A 110 -2.63 -1.70 -13.80
C VAL A 110 -4.08 -1.69 -14.30
N THR A 111 -4.88 -2.65 -13.84
CA THR A 111 -6.32 -2.70 -14.10
C THR A 111 -7.11 -2.77 -12.79
N GLU A 112 -8.37 -2.35 -12.83
CA GLU A 112 -9.27 -2.46 -11.68
C GLU A 112 -9.38 -3.89 -11.16
N GLU A 113 -9.49 -4.85 -12.08
CA GLU A 113 -9.57 -6.28 -11.76
C GLU A 113 -8.35 -6.76 -10.97
N LYS A 114 -7.13 -6.42 -11.41
CA LYS A 114 -5.89 -6.79 -10.70
C LYS A 114 -5.83 -6.16 -9.31
N ILE A 115 -6.28 -4.91 -9.16
CA ILE A 115 -6.35 -4.22 -7.86
C ILE A 115 -7.34 -4.90 -6.92
N VAL A 116 -8.52 -5.30 -7.42
CA VAL A 116 -9.53 -6.03 -6.62
C VAL A 116 -9.00 -7.39 -6.17
N ILE A 117 -8.30 -8.11 -7.05
CA ILE A 117 -7.64 -9.37 -6.72
C ILE A 117 -6.59 -9.17 -5.62
N LEU A 118 -5.66 -8.24 -5.82
CA LEU A 118 -4.60 -7.96 -4.85
C LEU A 118 -5.17 -7.58 -3.49
N LYS A 119 -6.21 -6.74 -3.43
CA LYS A 119 -6.93 -6.39 -2.19
C LYS A 119 -7.45 -7.64 -1.48
N LYS A 120 -8.21 -8.48 -2.20
CA LYS A 120 -8.79 -9.71 -1.64
C LYS A 120 -7.70 -10.64 -1.08
N VAL A 121 -6.63 -10.85 -1.85
CA VAL A 121 -5.53 -11.74 -1.45
C VAL A 121 -4.74 -11.17 -0.28
N TYR A 122 -4.42 -9.87 -0.29
CA TYR A 122 -3.69 -9.21 0.79
C TYR A 122 -4.43 -9.31 2.13
N TYR A 123 -5.73 -9.00 2.17
CA TYR A 123 -6.52 -9.11 3.39
C TYR A 123 -6.74 -10.57 3.82
N LEU A 124 -6.89 -11.49 2.87
CA LEU A 124 -6.97 -12.93 3.14
C LEU A 124 -5.70 -13.42 3.85
N ILE A 125 -4.51 -13.12 3.29
CA ILE A 125 -3.23 -13.53 3.89
C ILE A 125 -3.08 -12.92 5.29
N ASN A 126 -3.36 -11.63 5.47
CA ASN A 126 -3.31 -10.99 6.79
C ASN A 126 -4.26 -11.63 7.81
N THR A 127 -5.45 -12.05 7.37
CA THR A 127 -6.41 -12.79 8.21
C THR A 127 -5.86 -14.17 8.58
N ILE A 128 -5.25 -14.89 7.64
CA ILE A 128 -4.64 -16.20 7.91
C ILE A 128 -3.46 -16.08 8.87
N LEU A 129 -2.64 -15.04 8.74
CA LEU A 129 -1.47 -14.76 9.59
C LEU A 129 -1.86 -14.29 11.00
N ASN A 130 -3.15 -14.06 11.29
CA ASN A 130 -3.68 -13.68 12.61
C ASN A 130 -2.92 -12.52 13.26
N GLN A 131 -2.93 -11.33 12.65
CA GLN A 131 -2.47 -10.04 13.22
C GLN A 131 -1.15 -10.11 14.04
N GLY A 132 -0.24 -11.00 13.67
CA GLY A 132 1.10 -11.05 14.21
C GLY A 132 2.03 -10.23 13.33
N LEU A 133 2.48 -9.06 13.81
CA LEU A 133 3.46 -8.15 13.22
C LEU A 133 4.79 -8.79 12.74
N GLN A 134 4.98 -10.09 12.95
CA GLN A 134 6.22 -10.83 12.73
C GLN A 134 6.40 -11.25 11.26
N ASN A 135 5.31 -11.63 10.57
CA ASN A 135 5.38 -12.17 9.21
C ASN A 135 4.94 -11.10 8.20
N LYS A 136 5.89 -10.31 7.71
CA LYS A 136 5.66 -9.41 6.58
C LYS A 136 5.73 -10.22 5.30
N PHE A 137 4.91 -9.86 4.33
CA PHE A 137 4.97 -10.45 3.01
C PHE A 137 4.87 -9.37 1.94
N GLU A 138 5.51 -9.63 0.83
CA GLU A 138 5.33 -8.88 -0.40
C GLU A 138 4.42 -9.70 -1.33
N ILE A 139 3.60 -8.99 -2.10
CA ILE A 139 2.72 -9.61 -3.09
C ILE A 139 2.80 -8.84 -4.39
N SER A 140 2.88 -9.56 -5.51
CA SER A 140 2.70 -9.01 -6.84
C SER A 140 1.78 -9.87 -7.72
N ILE A 141 1.24 -9.25 -8.75
CA ILE A 141 0.37 -9.87 -9.76
C ILE A 141 0.82 -9.49 -11.16
N ARG A 142 0.69 -10.44 -12.10
CA ARG A 142 0.91 -10.21 -13.53
C ARG A 142 0.04 -11.12 -14.39
N ASP A 143 -0.08 -10.78 -15.65
CA ASP A 143 -0.78 -11.57 -16.66
C ASP A 143 -0.13 -12.95 -16.88
N ASP A 144 -0.94 -13.96 -17.19
CA ASP A 144 -0.41 -15.23 -17.70
C ASP A 144 0.03 -15.09 -19.16
N TYR A 145 1.27 -15.47 -19.45
CA TYR A 145 1.82 -15.36 -20.80
C TYR A 145 1.07 -16.17 -21.86
N LYS A 146 0.33 -17.21 -21.46
CA LYS A 146 -0.42 -18.08 -22.38
C LYS A 146 -1.91 -17.73 -22.43
N ASP A 147 -2.45 -17.12 -21.38
CA ASP A 147 -3.87 -16.87 -21.22
C ASP A 147 -4.10 -15.46 -20.68
N LYS A 148 -4.46 -14.54 -21.58
CA LYS A 148 -4.68 -13.13 -21.26
C LYS A 148 -5.87 -12.88 -20.34
N SER A 149 -6.71 -13.89 -20.09
CA SER A 149 -7.84 -13.81 -19.15
C SER A 149 -7.48 -14.29 -17.75
N ALA A 150 -6.23 -14.71 -17.52
CA ALA A 150 -5.77 -15.27 -16.27
C ALA A 150 -4.52 -14.55 -15.74
N TYR A 151 -4.31 -14.68 -14.43
CA TYR A 151 -3.22 -14.03 -13.71
C TYR A 151 -2.38 -15.02 -12.91
N ASN A 152 -1.14 -14.60 -12.65
CA ASN A 152 -0.22 -15.28 -11.76
C ASN A 152 0.07 -14.39 -10.55
N LEU A 153 0.03 -14.98 -9.35
CA LEU A 153 0.37 -14.31 -8.09
C LEU A 153 1.75 -14.73 -7.62
N TYR A 154 2.51 -13.78 -7.11
CA TYR A 154 3.80 -13.99 -6.46
C TYR A 154 3.71 -13.45 -5.05
N ILE A 155 4.03 -14.30 -4.08
CA ILE A 155 3.98 -13.95 -2.65
C ILE A 155 5.34 -14.32 -2.07
N GLU A 156 6.01 -13.37 -1.43
CA GLU A 156 7.29 -13.58 -0.77
C GLU A 156 7.15 -13.25 0.71
N PHE A 157 7.40 -14.23 1.57
CA PHE A 157 7.40 -14.03 3.02
C PHE A 157 8.80 -13.60 3.48
N ASN A 158 8.86 -12.64 4.40
CA ASN A 158 10.12 -12.16 4.96
C ASN A 158 10.78 -13.16 5.92
N GLN A 159 10.04 -14.18 6.34
CA GLN A 159 10.45 -15.22 7.28
C GLN A 159 9.87 -16.57 6.83
N PRO A 160 10.53 -17.68 7.18
CA PRO A 160 10.03 -18.99 6.81
C PRO A 160 8.64 -19.30 7.38
N ILE A 161 7.76 -19.82 6.54
CA ILE A 161 6.41 -20.26 6.92
C ILE A 161 6.24 -21.77 6.69
N SER A 162 5.36 -22.40 7.47
CA SER A 162 5.15 -23.85 7.39
C SER A 162 4.46 -24.27 6.08
N ASP A 163 4.75 -25.48 5.60
CA ASP A 163 4.08 -26.06 4.43
C ASP A 163 2.55 -26.12 4.59
N LEU A 164 2.07 -26.34 5.82
CA LEU A 164 0.65 -26.32 6.14
C LEU A 164 0.05 -24.93 5.89
N LEU A 165 0.76 -23.87 6.25
CA LEU A 165 0.34 -22.49 6.04
C LEU A 165 0.38 -22.13 4.54
N VAL A 166 1.45 -22.50 3.84
CA VAL A 166 1.56 -22.34 2.36
C VAL A 166 0.37 -23.02 1.68
N LYS A 167 0.03 -24.25 2.06
CA LYS A 167 -1.11 -24.99 1.52
C LYS A 167 -2.43 -24.28 1.80
N LYS A 168 -2.65 -23.84 3.05
CA LYS A 168 -3.87 -23.12 3.44
C LYS A 168 -4.08 -21.84 2.63
N VAL A 169 -3.01 -21.06 2.40
CA VAL A 169 -3.06 -19.84 1.58
C VAL A 169 -3.47 -20.17 0.14
N LYS A 170 -2.82 -21.17 -0.48
CA LYS A 170 -3.14 -21.57 -1.87
C LYS A 170 -4.57 -22.07 -2.02
N ASP A 171 -5.03 -22.93 -1.11
CA ASP A 171 -6.37 -23.50 -1.16
C ASP A 171 -7.46 -22.42 -1.04
N GLN A 172 -7.27 -21.44 -0.15
CA GLN A 172 -8.23 -20.34 0.01
C GLN A 172 -8.23 -19.36 -1.18
N ILE A 173 -7.07 -19.05 -1.76
CA ILE A 173 -7.00 -18.20 -2.96
C ILE A 173 -7.70 -18.89 -4.15
N ASN A 174 -7.41 -20.17 -4.39
CA ASN A 174 -8.02 -20.94 -5.48
C ASN A 174 -9.54 -21.09 -5.30
N GLY A 175 -10.02 -21.18 -4.06
CA GLY A 175 -11.46 -21.21 -3.76
C GLY A 175 -12.16 -19.88 -3.98
N LEU A 176 -11.43 -18.76 -3.92
CA LEU A 176 -11.98 -17.40 -4.03
C LEU A 176 -11.90 -16.83 -5.46
N LEU A 177 -10.88 -17.20 -6.22
CA LEU A 177 -10.52 -16.55 -7.48
C LEU A 177 -10.28 -17.57 -8.59
N SER A 178 -11.20 -17.65 -9.55
CA SER A 178 -11.12 -18.59 -10.69
C SER A 178 -10.16 -18.17 -11.80
N ASN A 179 -9.81 -16.89 -11.86
CA ASN A 179 -8.89 -16.31 -12.84
C ASN A 179 -7.41 -16.35 -12.39
N ILE A 180 -7.11 -16.89 -11.20
CA ILE A 180 -5.73 -17.15 -10.77
C ILE A 180 -5.28 -18.52 -11.29
N LYS A 181 -4.24 -18.52 -12.12
CA LYS A 181 -3.73 -19.74 -12.75
C LYS A 181 -2.59 -20.38 -11.97
N LYS A 182 -1.69 -19.56 -11.42
CA LYS A 182 -0.57 -20.03 -10.59
C LYS A 182 -0.34 -19.08 -9.43
N ILE A 183 0.05 -19.68 -8.31
CA ILE A 183 0.45 -19.00 -7.09
C ILE A 183 1.86 -19.47 -6.74
N PHE A 184 2.81 -18.55 -6.90
CA PHE A 184 4.20 -18.74 -6.53
C PHE A 184 4.38 -18.20 -5.12
N ILE A 185 4.83 -19.05 -4.19
CA ILE A 185 5.13 -18.66 -2.83
C ILE A 185 6.60 -18.93 -2.59
N LYS A 186 7.34 -17.86 -2.27
CA LYS A 186 8.73 -17.90 -1.85
C LYS A 186 8.79 -17.68 -0.34
N VAL A 187 9.64 -18.46 0.32
CA VAL A 187 9.77 -18.61 1.77
C VAL A 187 11.23 -18.39 2.14
#